data_AF-A0A7W4HT38-F1
#
_entry.id   AF-A0A7W4HT38-F1
#
_cell.length_a   1.000
_cell.length_b   1.000
_cell.length_c   1.000
_cell.angle_alpha   90.00
_cell.angle_beta   90.00
_cell.angle_gamma   90.00
#
_symmetry.space_group_name_H-M   'P 1'
#
loop_
_entity.id
_entity.type
_entity.pdbx_description
1 polymer ?
#
loop_
_entity_poly.entity_id
_entity_poly.type
_entity_poly.pdbx_seq_one_letter_code
_entity_poly.pdbx_strand_id
1 'polypeptide(L)' 'MAKARSNFVCQNCGAGYPKWTGKCENCGEWNTL' A
#
# COMPACT_ATOMS: atom_id res chain seq x y z
N MET A 1 -2.23 -8.56 -22.33
CA MET A 1 -2.69 -7.48 -21.43
C MET A 1 -2.24 -7.84 -20.02
N ALA A 2 -1.27 -7.14 -19.44
CA ALA A 2 -0.78 -7.47 -18.11
C ALA A 2 -1.92 -7.18 -17.11
N LYS A 3 -2.35 -8.19 -16.35
CA LYS A 3 -3.28 -8.00 -15.22
C LYS A 3 -2.73 -6.85 -14.38
N ALA A 4 -3.50 -5.76 -14.25
CA ALA A 4 -3.15 -4.68 -13.34
C ALA A 4 -3.03 -5.31 -11.95
N ARG A 5 -1.79 -5.49 -11.48
CA ARG A 5 -1.55 -5.87 -10.10
C ARG A 5 -1.95 -4.65 -9.28
N SER A 6 -3.02 -4.78 -8.50
CA SER A 6 -3.45 -3.74 -7.57
C SER A 6 -2.31 -3.51 -6.58
N ASN A 7 -1.56 -2.42 -6.78
CA ASN A 7 -0.48 -2.02 -5.92
C ASN A 7 -1.02 -0.93 -5.00
N PHE A 8 -1.14 -1.24 -3.72
CA PHE A 8 -1.60 -0.32 -2.69
C PHE A 8 -0.43 0.56 -2.29
N VAL A 9 -0.58 1.87 -2.37
CA VAL A 9 0.52 2.81 -2.13
C VAL A 9 0.18 3.66 -0.94
N CYS A 10 1.04 3.62 0.07
CA CYS A 10 0.89 4.44 1.25
C CYS A 10 0.93 5.92 0.88
N GLN A 11 -0.14 6.68 1.12
CA GLN A 11 -0.15 8.12 0.83
C GLN A 11 0.78 8.94 1.75
N ASN A 12 1.14 8.41 2.92
CA ASN A 12 2.00 9.11 3.87
C ASN A 12 3.50 8.95 3.52
N CYS A 13 3.93 7.73 3.18
CA CYS A 13 5.35 7.43 2.96
C CYS A 13 5.69 6.94 1.54
N GLY A 14 4.71 6.71 0.68
CA GLY A 14 4.90 6.21 -0.69
C GLY A 14 5.23 4.72 -0.80
N ALA A 15 5.19 3.97 0.30
CA ALA A 15 5.49 2.54 0.28
C ALA A 15 4.44 1.75 -0.50
N GLY A 16 4.89 0.88 -1.42
CA GLY A 16 4.02 0.05 -2.26
C GLY A 16 3.82 -1.35 -1.67
N TYR A 17 2.58 -1.80 -1.63
CA TYR A 17 2.17 -3.07 -1.06
C TYR A 17 1.37 -3.88 -2.08
N PRO A 18 1.64 -5.18 -2.23
CA PRO A 18 0.92 -6.04 -3.14
C PRO A 18 -0.48 -6.44 -2.63
N LYS A 19 -0.83 -6.07 -1.38
CA LYS A 19 -2.12 -6.34 -0.73
C LYS A 19 -2.46 -5.21 0.25
N TRP A 20 -3.73 -4.88 0.39
CA TRP A 20 -4.21 -3.94 1.40
C TRP A 20 -4.12 -4.62 2.78
N THR A 21 -3.28 -4.08 3.66
CA THR A 21 -3.10 -4.60 5.03
C THR A 21 -3.73 -3.71 6.11
N GLY A 22 -4.36 -2.59 5.75
CA GLY A 22 -5.01 -1.65 6.68
C GLY A 22 -4.04 -0.82 7.52
N LYS A 23 -2.81 -1.31 7.71
CA LYS A 23 -1.69 -0.63 8.35
C LYS A 23 -0.47 -0.66 7.44
N CYS A 24 0.15 0.50 7.24
CA CYS A 24 1.43 0.63 6.57
C CYS A 24 2.55 0.09 7.46
N GLU A 25 3.32 -0.89 6.96
CA GLU A 25 4.45 -1.47 7.71
C GLU A 25 5.70 -0.57 7.70
N ASN A 26 5.78 0.36 6.75
CA ASN A 26 6.91 1.27 6.61
C ASN A 26 6.84 2.47 7.58
N CYS A 27 5.66 3.10 7.72
CA CYS A 27 5.48 4.25 8.62
C CYS A 27 4.60 3.95 9.85
N GLY A 28 3.97 2.77 9.93
CA GLY A 28 3.12 2.38 11.05
C GLY A 28 1.70 2.97 11.02
N GLU A 29 1.38 3.83 10.05
CA GLU A 29 0.09 4.49 9.89
C GLU A 29 -1.03 3.49 9.53
N TRP A 30 -2.19 3.68 10.15
CA TRP A 30 -3.42 2.96 9.80
C TRP A 30 -4.23 3.76 8.76
N ASN A 31 -4.94 3.09 7.86
CA ASN A 31 -5.74 3.70 6.78
C ASN A 31 -4.97 4.52 5.74
N THR A 32 -3.68 4.24 5.54
CA THR A 32 -2.87 4.98 4.55
C THR A 32 -2.52 4.20 3.30
N LEU A 33 -2.71 2.87 3.29
CA LEU A 33 -2.45 1.94 2.17
C LEU A 33 -3.60 1.86 1.18
#